data_AF-A0A2R6NHX1-F1
#
_entry.id   AF-A0A2R6NHX1-F1
#
_cell.length_a   1.000
_cell.length_b   1.000
_cell.length_c   1.000
_cell.angle_alpha   90.00
_cell.angle_beta   90.00
_cell.angle_gamma   90.00
#
_symmetry.space_group_name_H-M   'P 1'
#
loop_
_entity.id
_entity.type
_entity.pdbx_description
1 polymer ?
#
loop_
_entity_poly.entity_id
_entity_poly.type
_entity_poly.pdbx_seq_one_letter_code
_entity_poly.pdbx_strand_id
1 'polypeptide(L)'
;MGVLLWRGFDFDSVMAQCFGNYEDDCTKGKQMPVHFGSRKYHFHTISSPLATQIPQAAGVGFALKRDPARRGRNCAVVYFGEGAASEGDFHAGMLLASTVPSPTLFIARNNGFAISTPSSEQYHGDGIAARGPGYGMHTIRVDGNDVLAVLGAVREGRRLCIEEGRGVLIEAMTYRVGHHSTSDDSFAYRPRQEVEDRKRIDNPISRFRLFLESRGWWSAEDEERYKEQVKKQIMQAFKRGENLPRHELKEMFTDVYSGEEPWTITEQREELRTLLQKYGKSWEPWRSELKKYKGEGSEFMS
;
A
#
# COMPACT_ATOMS: atom_id res chain seq x y z
N MET A 1 0.70 -4.00 1.23
CA MET A 1 0.77 -5.15 2.15
C MET A 1 1.91 -6.12 1.82
N GLY A 2 1.91 -6.82 0.68
CA GLY A 2 2.95 -7.85 0.39
C GLY A 2 4.41 -7.39 0.55
N VAL A 3 4.75 -6.19 0.07
CA VAL A 3 6.09 -5.58 0.26
C VAL A 3 6.44 -5.37 1.74
N LEU A 4 5.46 -4.96 2.56
CA LEU A 4 5.65 -4.74 4.00
C LEU A 4 5.85 -6.07 4.73
N LEU A 5 5.01 -7.08 4.45
CA LEU A 5 5.15 -8.43 5.02
C LEU A 5 6.53 -9.02 4.70
N TRP A 6 7.00 -8.88 3.45
CA TRP A 6 8.34 -9.30 3.05
C TRP A 6 9.46 -8.58 3.83
N ARG A 7 9.24 -7.32 4.22
CA ARG A 7 10.18 -6.53 5.03
C ARG A 7 10.07 -6.83 6.54
N GLY A 8 9.19 -7.74 6.97
CA GLY A 8 9.00 -8.10 8.37
C GLY A 8 7.98 -7.23 9.12
N PHE A 9 7.09 -6.54 8.41
CA PHE A 9 5.89 -5.96 9.03
C PHE A 9 4.97 -7.11 9.47
N ASP A 10 4.68 -7.19 10.76
CA ASP A 10 3.97 -8.32 11.35
C ASP A 10 2.44 -8.22 11.19
N PHE A 11 1.76 -9.33 11.46
CA PHE A 11 0.30 -9.40 11.37
C PHE A 11 -0.39 -8.53 12.42
N ASP A 12 0.20 -8.33 13.60
CA ASP A 12 -0.33 -7.44 14.62
C ASP A 12 -0.40 -6.00 14.10
N SER A 13 0.67 -5.51 13.44
CA SER A 13 0.72 -4.18 12.84
C SER A 13 -0.27 -4.03 11.67
N VAL A 14 -0.50 -5.10 10.89
CA VAL A 14 -1.55 -5.11 9.85
C VAL A 14 -2.93 -4.96 10.48
N MET A 15 -3.21 -5.75 11.52
CA MET A 15 -4.50 -5.70 12.21
C MET A 15 -4.70 -4.35 12.92
N ALA A 16 -3.65 -3.79 13.52
CA ALA A 16 -3.70 -2.52 14.20
C ALA A 16 -4.19 -1.40 13.27
N GLN A 17 -3.62 -1.28 12.07
CA GLN A 17 -4.05 -0.28 11.09
C GLN A 17 -5.47 -0.55 10.57
N CYS A 18 -5.83 -1.81 10.32
CA CYS A 18 -7.16 -2.16 9.82
C CYS A 18 -8.28 -1.90 10.86
N PHE A 19 -8.03 -2.17 12.14
CA PHE A 19 -8.97 -1.88 13.22
C PHE A 19 -8.91 -0.43 13.71
N GLY A 20 -7.86 0.31 13.35
CA GLY A 20 -7.60 1.66 13.86
C GLY A 20 -7.37 1.67 15.37
N ASN A 21 -6.78 0.60 15.92
CA ASN A 21 -6.53 0.48 17.36
C ASN A 21 -5.27 1.28 17.77
N TYR A 22 -5.03 1.42 19.08
CA TYR A 22 -3.95 2.29 19.59
C TYR A 22 -2.53 1.83 19.21
N GLU A 23 -2.34 0.65 18.65
CA GLU A 23 -1.04 0.16 18.18
C GLU A 23 -0.77 0.48 16.72
N ASP A 24 -1.71 1.14 16.03
CA ASP A 24 -1.43 1.75 14.75
C ASP A 24 -0.56 2.98 14.94
N ASP A 25 0.76 2.75 15.02
CA ASP A 25 1.74 3.80 15.20
C ASP A 25 1.87 4.71 13.97
N CYS A 26 1.47 4.24 12.79
CA CYS A 26 1.72 4.97 11.55
C CYS A 26 0.59 5.93 11.19
N THR A 27 -0.67 5.47 11.27
CA THR A 27 -1.82 6.31 10.90
C THR A 27 -2.64 6.73 12.11
N LYS A 28 -2.40 6.13 13.28
CA LYS A 28 -3.14 6.39 14.52
C LYS A 28 -4.65 6.26 14.36
N GLY A 29 -5.11 5.37 13.48
CA GLY A 29 -6.52 5.19 13.14
C GLY A 29 -7.15 6.35 12.36
N LYS A 30 -6.34 7.29 11.81
CA LYS A 30 -6.82 8.46 11.05
C LYS A 30 -7.12 8.16 9.58
N GLN A 31 -6.70 7.00 9.09
CA GLN A 31 -6.88 6.58 7.70
C GLN A 31 -7.82 5.36 7.62
N MET A 32 -8.45 5.17 6.46
CA MET A 32 -9.26 3.98 6.21
C MET A 32 -8.40 2.70 6.23
N PRO A 33 -9.01 1.51 6.43
CA PRO A 33 -8.27 0.26 6.41
C PRO A 33 -7.44 0.08 5.13
N VAL A 34 -6.34 -0.68 5.23
CA VAL A 34 -5.39 -0.96 4.14
C VAL A 34 -4.50 0.23 3.74
N HIS A 35 -4.58 1.36 4.46
CA HIS A 35 -3.70 2.52 4.27
C HIS A 35 -2.42 2.42 5.10
N PHE A 36 -1.68 1.33 4.90
CA PHE A 36 -0.48 1.05 5.68
C PHE A 36 0.65 2.07 5.44
N GLY A 37 1.47 2.28 6.47
CA GLY A 37 2.73 3.00 6.38
C GLY A 37 3.74 2.46 7.39
N SER A 38 5.02 2.72 7.18
CA SER A 38 6.06 2.38 8.16
C SER A 38 7.36 3.13 7.90
N ARG A 39 7.76 3.98 8.86
CA ARG A 39 9.08 4.63 8.82
C ARG A 39 10.21 3.62 8.96
N LYS A 40 10.06 2.63 9.86
CA LYS A 40 11.02 1.54 10.11
C LYS A 40 11.36 0.77 8.84
N TYR A 41 10.34 0.45 8.04
CA TYR A 41 10.51 -0.33 6.81
C TYR A 41 10.62 0.54 5.56
N HIS A 42 10.87 1.85 5.69
CA HIS A 42 10.99 2.79 4.57
C HIS A 42 9.83 2.69 3.58
N PHE A 43 8.61 2.76 4.11
CA PHE A 43 7.36 2.64 3.36
C PHE A 43 6.50 3.87 3.67
N HIS A 44 6.32 4.73 2.67
CA HIS A 44 5.46 5.91 2.81
C HIS A 44 4.00 5.47 3.02
N THR A 45 3.29 6.18 3.88
CA THR A 45 1.88 5.92 4.16
C THR A 45 1.06 6.02 2.88
N ILE A 46 0.22 5.03 2.62
CA ILE A 46 -0.69 5.05 1.47
C ILE A 46 -1.76 6.13 1.66
N SER A 47 -2.12 6.79 0.57
CA SER A 47 -3.24 7.73 0.46
C SER A 47 -4.22 7.27 -0.62
N SER A 48 -5.49 7.63 -0.47
CA SER A 48 -6.55 7.22 -1.41
C SER A 48 -6.44 7.85 -2.82
N PRO A 49 -6.07 9.14 -2.98
CA PRO A 49 -5.98 9.75 -4.30
C PRO A 49 -4.96 9.04 -5.19
N LEU A 50 -5.43 8.52 -6.32
CA LEU A 50 -4.61 7.76 -7.25
C LEU A 50 -3.48 8.62 -7.82
N ALA A 51 -2.36 7.95 -8.14
CA ALA A 51 -1.17 8.51 -8.79
C ALA A 51 -0.42 9.63 -8.06
N THR A 52 -0.98 10.27 -7.03
CA THR A 52 -0.34 11.36 -6.27
C THR A 52 1.04 11.01 -5.73
N GLN A 53 1.27 9.74 -5.41
CA GLN A 53 2.56 9.22 -4.93
C GLN A 53 3.64 9.11 -6.02
N ILE A 54 3.28 9.16 -7.31
CA ILE A 54 4.19 8.97 -8.44
C ILE A 54 5.18 10.16 -8.57
N PRO A 55 4.74 11.43 -8.65
CA PRO A 55 5.66 12.56 -8.66
C PRO A 55 6.41 12.71 -7.32
N GLN A 56 5.77 12.36 -6.20
CA GLN A 56 6.42 12.35 -4.89
C GLN A 56 7.61 11.36 -4.86
N ALA A 57 7.44 10.16 -5.41
CA ALA A 57 8.52 9.18 -5.51
C ALA A 57 9.68 9.67 -6.39
N ALA A 58 9.39 10.34 -7.51
CA ALA A 58 10.41 10.98 -8.33
C ALA A 58 11.17 12.08 -7.55
N GLY A 59 10.49 12.86 -6.71
CA GLY A 59 11.11 13.80 -5.78
C GLY A 59 12.00 13.11 -4.74
N VAL A 60 11.55 12.00 -4.15
CA VAL A 60 12.35 11.18 -3.23
C VAL A 60 13.60 10.64 -3.93
N GLY A 61 13.47 10.12 -5.16
CA GLY A 61 14.61 9.68 -5.96
C GLY A 61 15.64 10.80 -6.15
N PHE A 62 15.19 12.00 -6.51
CA PHE A 62 16.06 13.17 -6.65
C PHE A 62 16.78 13.52 -5.33
N ALA A 63 16.07 13.48 -4.19
CA ALA A 63 16.68 13.68 -2.88
C ALA A 63 17.74 12.60 -2.56
N LEU A 64 17.45 11.33 -2.83
CA LEU A 64 18.38 10.21 -2.63
C LEU A 64 19.64 10.33 -3.49
N LYS A 65 19.54 10.87 -4.71
CA LYS A 65 20.70 11.13 -5.57
C LYS A 65 21.59 12.24 -5.02
N ARG A 66 21.02 13.19 -4.27
CA ARG A 66 21.75 14.34 -3.69
C ARG A 66 22.33 14.09 -2.31
N ASP A 67 21.77 13.16 -1.55
CA ASP A 67 22.28 12.77 -0.23
C ASP A 67 23.57 11.95 -0.37
N PRO A 68 24.75 12.45 0.08
CA PRO A 68 26.02 11.73 -0.02
C PRO A 68 26.01 10.37 0.69
N ALA A 69 25.22 10.22 1.75
CA ALA A 69 25.09 8.96 2.48
C ALA A 69 24.18 7.96 1.75
N ARG A 70 23.44 8.34 0.71
CA ARG A 70 22.50 7.44 0.02
C ARG A 70 22.75 7.32 -1.48
N ARG A 71 23.42 8.31 -2.06
CA ARG A 71 23.79 8.36 -3.48
C ARG A 71 24.54 7.10 -3.89
N GLY A 72 24.13 6.49 -5.00
CA GLY A 72 24.74 5.27 -5.54
C GLY A 72 24.32 3.98 -4.83
N ARG A 73 23.45 4.04 -3.80
CA ARG A 73 23.01 2.85 -3.03
C ARG A 73 21.49 2.70 -2.98
N ASN A 74 20.78 3.81 -2.88
CA ASN A 74 19.34 3.81 -2.68
C ASN A 74 18.63 4.36 -3.92
N CYS A 75 17.45 3.80 -4.19
CA CYS A 75 16.49 4.31 -5.17
C CYS A 75 15.11 4.42 -4.52
N ALA A 76 14.26 5.27 -5.06
CA ALA A 76 12.84 5.25 -4.75
C ALA A 76 12.18 4.12 -5.55
N VAL A 77 11.12 3.51 -5.01
CA VAL A 77 10.29 2.54 -5.73
C VAL A 77 8.85 2.96 -5.56
N VAL A 78 8.11 3.03 -6.65
CA VAL A 78 6.69 3.39 -6.65
C VAL A 78 5.86 2.35 -7.38
N TYR A 79 4.77 1.94 -6.73
CA TYR A 79 3.80 1.00 -7.28
C TYR A 79 2.52 1.74 -7.65
N PHE A 80 1.92 1.36 -8.77
CA PHE A 80 0.64 1.89 -9.23
C PHE A 80 -0.07 0.85 -10.12
N GLY A 81 -1.37 0.99 -10.32
CA GLY A 81 -2.14 0.18 -11.27
C GLY A 81 -2.12 0.80 -12.67
N GLU A 82 -2.51 0.04 -13.69
CA GLU A 82 -2.66 0.58 -15.06
C GLU A 82 -3.73 1.69 -15.12
N GLY A 83 -4.77 1.60 -14.28
CA GLY A 83 -5.77 2.66 -14.12
C GLY A 83 -5.16 4.00 -13.70
N ALA A 84 -4.35 3.97 -12.64
CA ALA A 84 -3.68 5.16 -12.10
C ALA A 84 -2.67 5.77 -13.09
N ALA A 85 -2.19 5.00 -14.07
CA ALA A 85 -1.31 5.52 -15.12
C ALA A 85 -2.03 6.42 -16.14
N SER A 86 -3.37 6.54 -16.07
CA SER A 86 -4.14 7.51 -16.86
C SER A 86 -4.30 8.87 -16.18
N GLU A 87 -3.88 9.01 -14.92
CA GLU A 87 -3.88 10.29 -14.21
C GLU A 87 -2.76 11.22 -14.70
N GLY A 88 -2.97 12.53 -14.62
CA GLY A 88 -1.95 13.53 -14.98
C GLY A 88 -0.67 13.43 -14.16
N ASP A 89 -0.78 13.03 -12.89
CA ASP A 89 0.37 12.85 -11.99
C ASP A 89 1.31 11.72 -12.44
N PHE A 90 0.80 10.71 -13.16
CA PHE A 90 1.66 9.71 -13.80
C PHE A 90 2.59 10.39 -14.81
N HIS A 91 2.04 11.20 -15.71
CA HIS A 91 2.84 11.93 -16.70
C HIS A 91 3.85 12.86 -16.02
N ALA A 92 3.43 13.62 -15.01
CA ALA A 92 4.31 14.53 -14.28
C ALA A 92 5.48 13.82 -13.59
N GLY A 93 5.21 12.70 -12.90
CA GLY A 93 6.25 11.94 -12.22
C GLY A 93 7.24 11.25 -13.17
N MET A 94 6.74 10.71 -14.29
CA MET A 94 7.60 10.14 -15.34
C MET A 94 8.49 11.21 -15.98
N LEU A 95 7.92 12.36 -16.36
CA LEU A 95 8.69 13.46 -16.95
C LEU A 95 9.73 14.03 -15.97
N LEU A 96 9.38 14.16 -14.69
CA LEU A 96 10.32 14.60 -13.65
C LEU A 96 11.51 13.63 -13.55
N ALA A 97 11.26 12.32 -13.41
CA ALA A 97 12.35 11.33 -13.30
C ALA A 97 13.15 11.10 -14.60
N SER A 98 12.66 11.61 -15.73
CA SER A 98 13.39 11.67 -17.00
C SER A 98 14.32 12.89 -17.07
N THR A 99 13.84 14.04 -16.61
CA THR A 99 14.52 15.34 -16.81
C THR A 99 15.49 15.70 -15.69
N VAL A 100 15.27 15.20 -14.46
CA VAL A 100 16.20 15.38 -13.34
C VAL A 100 16.80 14.04 -12.90
N PRO A 101 18.03 14.02 -12.35
CA PRO A 101 18.64 12.81 -11.81
C PRO A 101 17.83 12.21 -10.65
N SER A 102 16.91 11.31 -10.95
CA SER A 102 16.01 10.64 -10.01
C SER A 102 16.09 9.12 -10.18
N PRO A 103 16.93 8.41 -9.39
CA PRO A 103 16.92 6.95 -9.32
C PRO A 103 15.57 6.46 -8.74
N THR A 104 14.59 6.28 -9.62
CA THR A 104 13.21 5.90 -9.26
C THR A 104 12.76 4.73 -10.12
N LEU A 105 12.39 3.62 -9.47
CA LEU A 105 11.83 2.45 -10.12
C LEU A 105 10.30 2.52 -10.10
N PHE A 106 9.70 2.66 -11.28
CA PHE A 106 8.26 2.70 -11.49
C PHE A 106 7.76 1.28 -11.78
N ILE A 107 6.86 0.76 -10.96
CA ILE A 107 6.32 -0.60 -11.10
C ILE A 107 4.80 -0.51 -11.31
N ALA A 108 4.39 -0.62 -12.58
CA ALA A 108 3.00 -0.74 -12.97
C ALA A 108 2.53 -2.18 -12.76
N ARG A 109 1.47 -2.37 -11.98
CA ARG A 109 0.76 -3.64 -11.86
C ARG A 109 -0.44 -3.59 -12.79
N ASN A 110 -0.27 -4.10 -13.99
CA ASN A 110 -1.32 -4.14 -14.98
C ASN A 110 -2.14 -5.42 -14.77
N ASN A 111 -3.30 -5.28 -14.16
CA ASN A 111 -4.18 -6.41 -13.84
C ASN A 111 -5.40 -6.53 -14.78
N GLY A 112 -5.45 -5.66 -15.79
CA GLY A 112 -6.49 -5.56 -16.80
C GLY A 112 -7.70 -4.70 -16.45
N PHE A 113 -7.85 -4.22 -15.20
CA PHE A 113 -9.05 -3.51 -14.73
C PHE A 113 -8.82 -2.41 -13.68
N ALA A 114 -9.35 -1.22 -13.97
CA ALA A 114 -9.54 -0.14 -13.01
C ALA A 114 -10.97 -0.14 -12.47
N ILE A 115 -11.19 -0.75 -11.30
CA ILE A 115 -12.53 -1.06 -10.76
C ILE A 115 -13.31 -1.93 -11.77
N SER A 116 -14.23 -1.35 -12.53
CA SER A 116 -15.03 -1.97 -13.59
C SER A 116 -14.52 -1.69 -14.99
N THR A 117 -13.68 -0.67 -15.19
CA THR A 117 -13.19 -0.26 -16.50
C THR A 117 -12.10 -1.23 -17.00
N PRO A 118 -12.32 -1.96 -18.10
CA PRO A 118 -11.31 -2.83 -18.68
C PRO A 118 -10.19 -1.99 -19.34
N SER A 119 -8.99 -2.57 -19.43
CA SER A 119 -7.83 -1.92 -20.05
C SER A 119 -8.08 -1.41 -21.48
N SER A 120 -8.95 -2.06 -22.25
CA SER A 120 -9.36 -1.64 -23.60
C SER A 120 -10.09 -0.30 -23.65
N GLU A 121 -10.71 0.11 -22.53
CA GLU A 121 -11.34 1.42 -22.36
C GLU A 121 -10.41 2.40 -21.60
N GLN A 122 -9.33 1.88 -21.00
CA GLN A 122 -8.38 2.70 -20.24
C GLN A 122 -7.32 3.35 -21.14
N TYR A 123 -6.91 2.67 -22.21
CA TYR A 123 -5.95 3.17 -23.20
C TYR A 123 -5.98 2.39 -24.52
N HIS A 124 -5.51 3.02 -25.60
CA HIS A 124 -5.36 2.40 -26.92
C HIS A 124 -3.91 2.04 -27.30
N GLY A 125 -2.93 2.48 -26.51
CA GLY A 125 -1.53 2.12 -26.72
C GLY A 125 -1.21 0.70 -26.24
N ASP A 126 0.02 0.25 -26.49
CA ASP A 126 0.51 -1.05 -26.01
C ASP A 126 0.86 -1.00 -24.51
N GLY A 127 -0.17 -0.98 -23.67
CA GLY A 127 -0.04 -1.01 -22.21
C GLY A 127 0.68 0.20 -21.62
N ILE A 128 1.29 -0.01 -20.46
CA ILE A 128 2.06 1.02 -19.77
C ILE A 128 3.52 1.02 -20.23
N ALA A 129 4.09 -0.17 -20.52
CA ALA A 129 5.48 -0.29 -20.95
C ALA A 129 5.80 0.55 -22.21
N ALA A 130 4.92 0.59 -23.21
CA ALA A 130 5.17 1.37 -24.43
C ALA A 130 5.24 2.89 -24.19
N ARG A 131 4.77 3.39 -23.04
CA ARG A 131 4.84 4.81 -22.67
C ARG A 131 6.24 5.21 -22.19
N GLY A 132 6.98 4.30 -21.57
CA GLY A 132 8.28 4.57 -20.97
C GLY A 132 9.34 5.12 -21.93
N PRO A 133 9.53 4.53 -23.14
CA PRO A 133 10.45 5.06 -24.14
C PRO A 133 10.15 6.51 -24.56
N GLY A 134 8.89 6.95 -24.53
CA GLY A 134 8.51 8.34 -24.80
C GLY A 134 9.07 9.35 -23.78
N TYR A 135 9.45 8.88 -22.59
CA TYR A 135 10.17 9.65 -21.58
C TYR A 135 11.68 9.35 -21.56
N GLY A 136 12.20 8.57 -22.52
CA GLY A 136 13.61 8.15 -22.54
C GLY A 136 14.00 7.24 -21.38
N MET A 137 13.06 6.45 -20.84
CA MET A 137 13.33 5.50 -19.75
C MET A 137 13.55 4.09 -20.26
N HIS A 138 14.50 3.38 -19.66
CA HIS A 138 14.56 1.92 -19.77
C HIS A 138 13.25 1.33 -19.29
N THR A 139 12.73 0.41 -20.08
CA THR A 139 11.40 -0.14 -19.85
C THR A 139 11.36 -1.63 -20.16
N ILE A 140 10.70 -2.40 -19.30
CA ILE A 140 10.48 -3.83 -19.50
C ILE A 140 9.07 -4.21 -19.09
N ARG A 141 8.44 -5.10 -19.87
CA ARG A 141 7.23 -5.81 -19.48
C ARG A 141 7.59 -7.21 -19.03
N VAL A 142 7.04 -7.66 -17.92
CA VAL A 142 7.26 -8.99 -17.36
C VAL A 142 5.95 -9.69 -17.03
N ASP A 143 6.01 -11.02 -17.02
CA ASP A 143 4.98 -11.85 -16.40
C ASP A 143 5.00 -11.61 -14.87
N GLY A 144 3.97 -10.93 -14.36
CA GLY A 144 3.82 -10.61 -12.95
C GLY A 144 3.41 -11.80 -12.09
N ASN A 145 3.00 -12.92 -12.70
CA ASN A 145 2.73 -14.18 -12.02
C ASN A 145 3.97 -15.09 -11.96
N ASP A 146 5.08 -14.68 -12.58
CA ASP A 146 6.39 -15.31 -12.42
C ASP A 146 7.26 -14.53 -11.42
N VAL A 147 7.39 -15.05 -10.21
CA VAL A 147 8.17 -14.37 -9.15
C VAL A 147 9.65 -14.22 -9.50
N LEU A 148 10.23 -15.13 -10.29
CA LEU A 148 11.63 -15.08 -10.69
C LEU A 148 11.84 -14.05 -11.79
N ALA A 149 10.91 -13.94 -12.74
CA ALA A 149 10.92 -12.89 -13.76
C ALA A 149 10.81 -11.49 -13.13
N VAL A 150 9.87 -11.31 -12.19
CA VAL A 150 9.71 -10.05 -11.45
C VAL A 150 10.98 -9.74 -10.64
N LEU A 151 11.55 -10.73 -9.94
CA LEU A 151 12.78 -10.55 -9.18
C LEU A 151 13.96 -10.13 -10.07
N GLY A 152 14.11 -10.77 -11.24
CA GLY A 152 15.14 -10.42 -12.22
C GLY A 152 15.00 -8.99 -12.73
N ALA A 153 13.80 -8.62 -13.19
CA ALA A 153 13.53 -7.28 -13.71
C ALA A 153 13.67 -6.19 -12.64
N VAL A 154 13.23 -6.43 -11.40
CA VAL A 154 13.40 -5.47 -10.30
C VAL A 154 14.87 -5.30 -9.92
N ARG A 155 15.65 -6.39 -9.90
CA ARG A 155 17.10 -6.31 -9.63
C ARG A 155 17.83 -5.51 -10.69
N GLU A 156 17.54 -5.78 -11.95
CA GLU A 156 18.16 -5.08 -13.07
C GLU A 156 17.69 -3.62 -13.17
N GLY A 157 16.39 -3.38 -13.01
CA GLY A 157 15.83 -2.04 -12.98
C GLY A 157 16.41 -1.19 -11.84
N ARG A 158 16.59 -1.77 -10.65
CA ARG A 158 17.30 -1.09 -9.55
C ARG A 158 18.74 -0.76 -9.93
N ARG A 159 19.47 -1.69 -10.55
CA ARG A 159 20.86 -1.48 -10.97
C ARG A 159 20.95 -0.30 -11.95
N LEU A 160 20.14 -0.32 -13.01
CA LEU A 160 20.05 0.75 -14.02
C LEU A 160 19.67 2.11 -13.40
N CYS A 161 18.63 2.15 -12.55
CA CYS A 161 18.24 3.38 -11.85
C CYS A 161 19.40 4.02 -11.08
N ILE A 162 20.19 3.20 -10.37
CA ILE A 162 21.30 3.68 -9.54
C ILE A 162 22.47 4.18 -10.40
N GLU A 163 22.87 3.38 -11.39
CA GLU A 163 24.03 3.67 -12.25
C GLU A 163 23.77 4.90 -13.13
N GLU A 164 22.63 4.95 -13.80
CA GLU A 164 22.29 6.05 -14.71
C GLU A 164 21.70 7.25 -13.97
N GLY A 165 21.20 7.05 -12.75
CA GLY A 165 20.54 8.08 -11.96
C GLY A 165 19.22 8.56 -12.58
N ARG A 166 18.53 7.72 -13.36
CA ARG A 166 17.27 8.03 -14.06
C ARG A 166 16.17 7.02 -13.70
N GLY A 167 14.94 7.35 -14.09
CA GLY A 167 13.79 6.47 -13.91
C GLY A 167 13.85 5.20 -14.78
N VAL A 168 13.34 4.09 -14.25
CA VAL A 168 13.12 2.83 -14.99
C VAL A 168 11.68 2.38 -14.79
N LEU A 169 11.04 1.92 -15.86
CA LEU A 169 9.65 1.43 -15.84
C LEU A 169 9.60 -0.09 -15.98
N ILE A 170 8.88 -0.73 -15.06
CA ILE A 170 8.54 -2.15 -15.12
C ILE A 170 7.02 -2.26 -15.19
N GLU A 171 6.51 -2.92 -16.22
CA GLU A 171 5.10 -3.33 -16.28
C GLU A 171 4.99 -4.81 -15.95
N ALA A 172 4.43 -5.13 -14.77
CA ALA A 172 4.14 -6.49 -14.36
C ALA A 172 2.70 -6.83 -14.75
N MET A 173 2.56 -7.73 -15.74
CA MET A 173 1.26 -8.22 -16.21
C MET A 173 0.72 -9.27 -15.26
N THR A 174 -0.50 -9.10 -14.77
CA THR A 174 -1.15 -10.05 -13.86
C THR A 174 -2.66 -10.02 -14.07
N TYR A 175 -3.42 -10.67 -13.19
CA TYR A 175 -4.88 -10.68 -13.24
C TYR A 175 -5.47 -10.43 -11.85
N ARG A 176 -6.46 -9.55 -11.74
CA ARG A 176 -7.15 -9.28 -10.48
C ARG A 176 -8.18 -10.38 -10.19
N VAL A 177 -7.74 -11.45 -9.54
CA VAL A 177 -8.60 -12.60 -9.18
C VAL A 177 -9.75 -12.20 -8.25
N GLY A 178 -9.47 -11.39 -7.22
CA GLY A 178 -10.51 -10.88 -6.31
C GLY A 178 -11.35 -9.74 -6.91
N HIS A 179 -12.37 -9.33 -6.17
CA HIS A 179 -13.06 -8.06 -6.39
C HIS A 179 -12.10 -6.87 -6.21
N HIS A 180 -12.49 -5.69 -6.69
CA HIS A 180 -11.68 -4.47 -6.51
C HIS A 180 -11.50 -4.12 -5.03
N SER A 181 -12.58 -4.22 -4.25
CA SER A 181 -12.62 -3.97 -2.82
C SER A 181 -13.82 -4.72 -2.19
N THR A 182 -14.01 -4.60 -0.88
CA THR A 182 -15.23 -5.09 -0.21
C THR A 182 -16.50 -4.35 -0.62
N SER A 183 -16.38 -3.21 -1.28
CA SER A 183 -17.49 -2.40 -1.79
C SER A 183 -17.82 -2.68 -3.26
N ASP A 184 -17.19 -3.68 -3.86
CA ASP A 184 -17.32 -4.03 -5.28
C ASP A 184 -17.79 -5.49 -5.46
N ASP A 185 -18.68 -5.72 -6.42
CA ASP A 185 -18.98 -7.05 -6.95
C ASP A 185 -18.52 -7.13 -8.41
N SER A 186 -17.38 -7.77 -8.61
CA SER A 186 -16.79 -7.84 -9.93
C SER A 186 -17.52 -8.74 -10.91
N PHE A 187 -18.47 -9.58 -10.46
CA PHE A 187 -19.26 -10.41 -11.37
C PHE A 187 -20.32 -9.62 -12.12
N ALA A 188 -20.56 -8.36 -11.74
CA ALA A 188 -21.39 -7.44 -12.51
C ALA A 188 -20.78 -7.06 -13.87
N TYR A 189 -19.45 -7.17 -14.03
CA TYR A 189 -18.74 -6.73 -15.24
C TYR A 189 -17.63 -7.69 -15.71
N ARG A 190 -17.42 -8.82 -15.02
CA ARG A 190 -16.49 -9.89 -15.44
C ARG A 190 -17.15 -11.27 -15.33
N PRO A 191 -17.04 -12.14 -16.35
CA PRO A 191 -17.56 -13.50 -16.26
C PRO A 191 -16.89 -14.30 -15.13
N ARG A 192 -17.70 -14.95 -14.28
CA ARG A 192 -17.22 -15.85 -13.20
C ARG A 192 -16.23 -16.90 -13.71
N GLN A 193 -16.57 -17.51 -14.84
CA GLN A 193 -15.78 -18.58 -15.45
C GLN A 193 -14.38 -18.11 -15.82
N GLU A 194 -14.25 -16.90 -16.39
CA GLU A 194 -12.96 -16.32 -16.75
C GLU A 194 -12.06 -16.14 -15.52
N VAL A 195 -12.62 -15.62 -14.42
CA VAL A 195 -11.88 -15.41 -13.16
C VAL A 195 -11.38 -16.73 -12.58
N GLU A 196 -12.22 -17.76 -12.53
CA GLU A 196 -11.84 -19.07 -12.00
C GLU A 196 -10.81 -19.78 -12.90
N ASP A 197 -10.93 -19.66 -14.22
CA ASP A 197 -9.94 -20.19 -15.15
C ASP A 197 -8.59 -19.51 -14.97
N ARG A 198 -8.54 -18.18 -14.87
CA ARG A 198 -7.31 -17.42 -14.58
C ARG A 198 -6.69 -17.84 -13.25
N LYS A 199 -7.50 -17.93 -12.20
CA LYS A 199 -7.05 -18.32 -10.85
C LYS A 199 -6.46 -19.73 -10.81
N ARG A 200 -6.97 -20.66 -11.63
CA ARG A 200 -6.47 -22.05 -11.70
C ARG A 200 -5.23 -22.17 -12.57
N ILE A 201 -5.24 -21.53 -13.74
CA ILE A 201 -4.22 -21.73 -14.78
C ILE A 201 -2.96 -20.91 -14.48
N ASP A 202 -3.12 -19.66 -14.02
CA ASP A 202 -2.00 -18.72 -13.91
C ASP A 202 -1.99 -18.02 -12.54
N ASN A 203 -1.52 -18.78 -11.54
CA ASN A 203 -1.42 -18.34 -10.16
C ASN A 203 0.05 -18.32 -9.70
N PRO A 204 0.58 -17.19 -9.20
CA PRO A 204 1.99 -17.07 -8.82
C PRO A 204 2.39 -18.02 -7.69
N ILE A 205 1.49 -18.30 -6.75
CA ILE A 205 1.76 -19.21 -5.62
C ILE A 205 1.85 -20.64 -6.14
N SER A 206 0.87 -21.09 -6.94
CA SER A 206 0.89 -22.43 -7.50
C SER A 206 2.08 -22.65 -8.42
N ARG A 207 2.40 -21.68 -9.30
CA ARG A 207 3.55 -21.75 -10.22
C ARG A 207 4.86 -21.88 -9.45
N PHE A 208 5.08 -21.04 -8.45
CA PHE A 208 6.33 -21.08 -7.70
C PHE A 208 6.42 -22.32 -6.80
N ARG A 209 5.32 -22.78 -6.21
CA ARG A 209 5.27 -24.04 -5.46
C ARG A 209 5.72 -25.22 -6.32
N LEU A 210 5.17 -25.37 -7.53
CA LEU A 210 5.55 -26.44 -8.46
C LEU A 210 7.04 -26.36 -8.83
N PHE A 211 7.58 -25.16 -9.01
CA PHE A 211 9.02 -24.97 -9.20
C PHE A 211 9.80 -25.47 -7.99
N LEU A 212 9.45 -25.07 -6.76
CA LEU A 212 10.14 -25.52 -5.54
C LEU A 212 10.07 -27.04 -5.34
N GLU A 213 8.91 -27.65 -5.59
CA GLU A 213 8.70 -29.10 -5.55
C GLU A 213 9.61 -29.82 -6.57
N SER A 214 9.71 -29.29 -7.80
CA SER A 214 10.61 -29.85 -8.82
C SER A 214 12.10 -29.82 -8.44
N ARG A 215 12.47 -28.93 -7.51
CA ARG A 215 13.83 -28.80 -6.97
C ARG A 215 14.03 -29.61 -5.69
N GLY A 216 12.99 -30.24 -5.15
CA GLY A 216 13.02 -30.91 -3.85
C GLY A 216 13.16 -29.96 -2.66
N TRP A 217 12.81 -28.68 -2.83
CA TRP A 217 12.92 -27.66 -1.78
C TRP A 217 11.62 -27.43 -0.99
N TRP A 218 10.52 -28.03 -1.46
CA TRP A 218 9.21 -27.93 -0.85
C TRP A 218 8.44 -29.23 -1.08
N SER A 219 7.59 -29.59 -0.12
CA SER A 219 6.73 -30.77 -0.19
C SER A 219 5.29 -30.43 0.21
N ALA A 220 4.37 -31.35 -0.06
CA ALA A 220 2.99 -31.22 0.40
C ALA A 220 2.86 -31.15 1.94
N GLU A 221 3.77 -31.82 2.66
CA GLU A 221 3.82 -31.76 4.12
C GLU A 221 4.29 -30.38 4.62
N ASP A 222 5.31 -29.80 3.97
CA ASP A 222 5.78 -28.45 4.29
C ASP A 222 4.69 -27.40 4.04
N GLU A 223 3.95 -27.55 2.93
CA GLU A 223 2.82 -26.70 2.55
C GLU A 223 1.73 -26.69 3.64
N GLU A 224 1.27 -27.87 4.06
CA GLU A 224 0.19 -27.96 5.06
C GLU A 224 0.64 -27.41 6.41
N ARG A 225 1.84 -27.82 6.86
CA ARG A 225 2.42 -27.32 8.11
C ARG A 225 2.55 -25.80 8.11
N TYR A 226 3.03 -25.22 7.01
CA TYR A 226 3.18 -23.77 6.88
C TYR A 226 1.83 -23.04 6.86
N LYS A 227 0.83 -23.58 6.14
CA LYS A 227 -0.53 -23.02 6.13
C LYS A 227 -1.14 -23.00 7.52
N GLU A 228 -1.06 -24.10 8.25
CA GLU A 228 -1.57 -24.19 9.63
C GLU A 228 -0.89 -23.17 10.55
N GLN A 229 0.44 -23.07 10.47
CA GLN A 229 1.22 -22.12 11.25
C GLN A 229 0.79 -20.67 10.96
N VAL A 230 0.76 -20.26 9.69
CA VAL A 230 0.41 -18.89 9.30
C VAL A 230 -1.05 -18.58 9.64
N LYS A 231 -1.98 -19.53 9.43
CA LYS A 231 -3.39 -19.39 9.82
C LYS A 231 -3.50 -19.13 11.32
N LYS A 232 -2.78 -19.88 12.15
CA LYS A 232 -2.77 -19.68 13.61
C LYS A 232 -2.27 -18.28 13.97
N GLN A 233 -1.17 -17.82 13.37
CA GLN A 233 -0.61 -16.48 13.59
C GLN A 233 -1.60 -15.37 13.21
N ILE A 234 -2.23 -15.47 12.03
CA ILE A 234 -3.23 -14.49 11.57
C ILE A 234 -4.43 -14.45 12.51
N MET A 235 -4.97 -15.61 12.93
CA MET A 235 -6.11 -15.66 13.83
C MET A 235 -5.79 -15.13 15.24
N GLN A 236 -4.57 -15.32 15.71
CA GLN A 236 -4.11 -14.73 16.97
C GLN A 236 -4.04 -13.20 16.87
N ALA A 237 -3.40 -12.67 15.83
CA ALA A 237 -3.31 -11.23 15.59
C ALA A 237 -4.70 -10.59 15.40
N PHE A 238 -5.61 -11.25 14.67
CA PHE A 238 -6.98 -10.79 14.49
C PHE A 238 -7.73 -10.66 15.82
N LYS A 239 -7.78 -11.75 16.60
CA LYS A 239 -8.47 -11.76 17.91
C LYS A 239 -7.90 -10.73 18.87
N ARG A 240 -6.57 -10.55 18.85
CA ARG A 240 -5.91 -9.53 19.64
C ARG A 240 -6.34 -8.13 19.18
N GLY A 241 -6.17 -7.83 17.89
CA GLY A 241 -6.44 -6.52 17.30
C GLY A 241 -7.90 -6.06 17.46
N GLU A 242 -8.86 -6.97 17.37
CA GLU A 242 -10.30 -6.69 17.57
C GLU A 242 -10.63 -6.26 19.01
N ASN A 243 -9.87 -6.75 19.99
CA ASN A 243 -10.11 -6.47 21.42
C ASN A 243 -9.32 -5.26 21.94
N LEU A 244 -8.44 -4.67 21.12
CA LEU A 244 -7.70 -3.46 21.50
C LEU A 244 -8.55 -2.22 21.24
N PRO A 245 -8.59 -1.25 22.17
CA PRO A 245 -9.27 0.02 21.93
C PRO A 245 -8.53 0.84 20.86
N ARG A 246 -9.23 1.81 20.28
CA ARG A 246 -8.66 2.91 19.50
C ARG A 246 -7.69 3.74 20.34
N HIS A 247 -6.92 4.58 19.67
CA HIS A 247 -6.13 5.63 20.32
C HIS A 247 -6.96 6.48 21.28
N GLU A 248 -6.30 7.26 22.14
CA GLU A 248 -7.00 8.28 22.95
C GLU A 248 -7.75 9.24 22.02
N LEU A 249 -8.91 9.73 22.44
CA LEU A 249 -9.77 10.56 21.59
C LEU A 249 -9.05 11.85 21.17
N LYS A 250 -8.17 12.38 22.04
CA LYS A 250 -7.35 13.57 21.75
C LYS A 250 -6.46 13.43 20.51
N GLU A 251 -6.13 12.20 20.08
CA GLU A 251 -5.30 11.98 18.89
C GLU A 251 -5.94 12.51 17.61
N MET A 252 -7.27 12.75 17.57
CA MET A 252 -7.89 13.40 16.41
C MET A 252 -7.38 14.83 16.14
N PHE A 253 -6.80 15.50 17.15
CA PHE A 253 -6.26 16.85 17.04
C PHE A 253 -4.73 16.90 16.86
N THR A 254 -4.06 15.76 16.93
CA THR A 254 -2.58 15.69 16.86
C THR A 254 -2.11 15.52 15.41
N ASP A 255 -0.84 15.84 15.16
CA ASP A 255 -0.15 15.68 13.87
C ASP A 255 -0.75 16.47 12.69
N VAL A 256 -1.67 17.42 12.94
CA VAL A 256 -2.19 18.33 11.91
C VAL A 256 -1.10 19.31 11.46
N TYR A 257 -0.37 19.86 12.43
CA TYR A 257 0.78 20.73 12.22
C TYR A 257 1.93 20.32 13.14
N SER A 258 3.16 20.69 12.77
CA SER A 258 4.32 20.63 13.67
C SER A 258 4.56 21.99 14.32
N GLY A 259 5.10 22.01 15.54
CA GLY A 259 5.46 23.26 16.23
C GLY A 259 4.36 23.74 17.16
N GLU A 260 4.18 25.06 17.24
CA GLU A 260 3.13 25.66 18.07
C GLU A 260 1.74 25.32 17.51
N GLU A 261 0.84 24.91 18.41
CA GLU A 261 -0.52 24.53 18.05
C GLU A 261 -1.32 25.77 17.64
N PRO A 262 -1.98 25.76 16.46
CA PRO A 262 -2.85 26.86 16.07
C PRO A 262 -4.01 27.02 17.05
N TRP A 263 -4.34 28.27 17.40
CA TRP A 263 -5.42 28.59 18.34
C TRP A 263 -6.76 27.95 17.97
N THR A 264 -7.04 27.74 16.68
CA THR A 264 -8.26 27.08 16.19
C THR A 264 -8.34 25.62 16.62
N ILE A 265 -7.22 24.90 16.68
CA ILE A 265 -7.18 23.52 17.17
C ILE A 265 -7.41 23.49 18.68
N THR A 266 -6.84 24.45 19.41
CA THR A 266 -7.07 24.60 20.85
C THR A 266 -8.55 24.90 21.15
N GLU A 267 -9.18 25.80 20.39
CA GLU A 267 -10.60 26.14 20.51
C GLU A 267 -11.50 24.92 20.24
N GLN A 268 -11.27 24.19 19.15
CA GLN A 268 -12.05 22.98 18.81
C GLN A 268 -11.90 21.88 19.87
N ARG A 269 -10.70 21.73 20.44
CA ARG A 269 -10.44 20.78 21.51
C ARG A 269 -11.23 21.15 22.78
N GLU A 270 -11.29 22.43 23.10
CA GLU A 270 -12.04 22.97 24.23
C GLU A 270 -13.56 22.86 24.03
N GLU A 271 -14.04 23.05 22.80
CA GLU A 271 -15.43 22.80 22.44
C GLU A 271 -15.81 21.32 22.66
N LEU A 272 -14.98 20.38 22.18
CA LEU A 272 -15.20 18.96 22.44
C LEU A 272 -15.21 18.65 23.94
N ARG A 273 -14.29 19.23 24.71
CA ARG A 273 -14.24 19.12 26.17
C ARG A 273 -15.59 19.52 26.79
N THR A 274 -16.11 20.68 26.41
CA THR A 274 -17.40 21.20 26.88
C THR A 274 -18.56 20.28 26.51
N LEU A 275 -18.58 19.75 25.29
CA LEU A 275 -19.60 18.80 24.83
C LEU A 275 -19.55 17.49 25.61
N LEU A 276 -18.36 16.95 25.88
CA LEU A 276 -18.19 15.70 26.64
C LEU A 276 -18.56 15.86 28.11
N GLN A 277 -18.29 17.02 28.72
CA GLN A 277 -18.77 17.31 30.08
C GLN A 277 -20.31 17.34 30.17
N LYS A 278 -20.96 17.90 29.15
CA LYS A 278 -22.43 18.02 29.12
C LYS A 278 -23.14 16.73 28.74
N TYR A 279 -22.60 16.00 27.75
CA TYR A 279 -23.29 14.89 27.09
C TYR A 279 -22.60 13.53 27.23
N GLY A 280 -21.32 13.49 27.57
CA GLY A 280 -20.49 12.27 27.54
C GLY A 280 -20.97 11.16 28.47
N LYS A 281 -21.60 11.51 29.60
CA LYS A 281 -22.17 10.56 30.57
C LYS A 281 -23.69 10.39 30.46
N SER A 282 -24.39 11.32 29.82
CA SER A 282 -25.85 11.42 29.83
C SER A 282 -26.50 10.96 28.52
N TRP A 283 -25.82 11.06 27.38
CA TRP A 283 -26.34 10.67 26.08
C TRP A 283 -25.72 9.35 25.60
N GLU A 284 -26.55 8.33 25.35
CA GLU A 284 -26.11 6.97 25.05
C GLU A 284 -25.15 6.84 23.85
N PRO A 285 -25.36 7.55 22.72
CA PRO A 285 -24.43 7.52 21.60
C PRO A 285 -22.99 7.92 21.98
N TRP A 286 -22.78 8.95 22.81
CA TRP A 286 -21.44 9.28 23.30
C TRP A 286 -20.86 8.19 24.19
N ARG A 287 -21.64 7.66 25.14
CA ARG A 287 -21.16 6.58 26.02
C ARG A 287 -20.70 5.36 25.25
N SER A 288 -21.48 4.95 24.26
CA SER A 288 -21.16 3.81 23.42
C SER A 288 -19.94 4.05 22.52
N GLU A 289 -19.75 5.28 22.02
CA GLU A 289 -18.59 5.62 21.20
C GLU A 289 -17.31 5.75 22.04
N LEU A 290 -17.37 6.41 23.21
CA LEU A 290 -16.22 6.64 24.10
C LEU A 290 -15.57 5.33 24.57
N LYS A 291 -16.36 4.27 24.81
CA LYS A 291 -15.86 2.93 25.18
C LYS A 291 -14.89 2.33 24.16
N LYS A 292 -14.90 2.82 22.91
CA LYS A 292 -13.99 2.34 21.86
C LYS A 292 -12.60 2.95 21.96
N TYR A 293 -12.42 4.06 22.69
CA TYR A 293 -11.16 4.80 22.78
C TYR A 293 -10.41 4.45 24.06
N LYS A 294 -9.09 4.37 23.97
CA LYS A 294 -8.23 4.21 25.15
C LYS A 294 -8.47 5.37 26.11
N GLY A 295 -8.71 5.07 27.38
CA GLY A 295 -9.02 6.09 28.40
C GLY A 295 -10.47 6.61 28.38
N GLU A 296 -11.32 6.12 27.47
CA GLU A 296 -12.76 6.41 27.42
C GLU A 296 -13.11 7.91 27.43
N GLY A 297 -12.23 8.77 26.88
CA GLY A 297 -12.42 10.22 26.84
C GLY A 297 -12.18 10.93 28.18
N SER A 298 -11.62 10.25 29.18
CA SER A 298 -11.33 10.83 30.50
C SER A 298 -10.38 12.03 30.43
N GLU A 299 -9.53 12.10 29.40
CA GLU A 299 -8.63 13.23 29.11
C GLU A 299 -9.37 14.55 28.83
N PHE A 300 -10.68 14.50 28.56
CA PHE A 300 -11.54 15.66 28.34
C PHE A 300 -12.53 15.91 29.50
N MET A 301 -12.54 15.05 30.51
CA MET A 301 -13.53 15.11 31.60
C MET A 301 -12.95 15.54 32.95
N SER A 302 -11.61 15.61 33.08
CA SER A 302 -10.90 16.23 34.21
C SER A 302 -10.85 17.74 34.09
#